data_AF-A0A402AJA9-F1
#
_entry.id   AF-A0A402AJA9-F1
#
_cell.length_a   1.000
_cell.length_b   1.000
_cell.length_c   1.000
_cell.angle_alpha   90.00
_cell.angle_beta   90.00
_cell.angle_gamma   90.00
#
_symmetry.space_group_name_H-M   'P 1'
#
loop_
_entity.id
_entity.type
_entity.pdbx_description
1 polymer ?
#
loop_
_entity_poly.entity_id
_entity_poly.type
_entity_poly.pdbx_seq_one_letter_code
_entity_poly.pdbx_strand_id
1 'polypeptide(L)'
;MNEEGQPLLFTPLVHQADRPIPDWLFGPTGVAGLPTSLHPTQGVNVAVGVDIIEVERIRKVYERHGERFLKRVFTEQEVAQSRGKISRLAGRFAVKEAISKALGTGIRGVGWREMEVVHLRSGRPSVRLHGNAKKRAEIWV
;
A
#
# COMPACT_ATOMS: atom_id res chain seq x y z
N MET A 1 -20.27 21.82 -31.04
CA MET A 1 -21.42 20.94 -30.73
C MET A 1 -21.12 19.62 -31.39
N ASN A 2 -20.64 18.58 -30.70
CA ASN A 2 -20.89 18.14 -29.30
C ASN A 2 -19.51 17.77 -28.67
N GLU A 3 -19.13 18.22 -27.46
CA GLU A 3 -19.43 17.62 -26.13
C GLU A 3 -19.03 16.13 -26.12
N GLU A 4 -18.02 15.65 -25.39
CA GLU A 4 -17.71 15.84 -23.96
C GLU A 4 -16.20 15.63 -23.69
N GLY A 5 -15.62 16.50 -22.88
CA GLY A 5 -14.33 16.25 -22.24
C GLY A 5 -14.49 15.17 -21.18
N GLN A 6 -14.28 13.91 -21.56
CA GLN A 6 -14.16 12.83 -20.59
C GLN A 6 -12.97 13.15 -19.66
N PRO A 7 -13.15 13.16 -18.33
CA PRO A 7 -12.01 13.29 -17.44
C PRO A 7 -11.05 12.14 -17.75
N LEU A 8 -9.75 12.45 -17.87
CA LEU A 8 -8.70 11.45 -17.88
C LEU A 8 -8.75 10.72 -16.52
N LEU A 9 -9.61 9.71 -16.44
CA LEU A 9 -9.62 8.72 -15.38
C LEU A 9 -8.31 7.97 -15.53
N PHE A 10 -7.29 8.44 -14.80
CA PHE A 10 -6.07 7.69 -14.55
C PHE A 10 -6.47 6.48 -13.71
N THR A 11 -7.01 5.48 -14.39
CA THR A 11 -7.14 4.15 -13.84
C THR A 11 -5.69 3.70 -13.76
N PRO A 12 -5.12 3.46 -12.56
CA PRO A 12 -3.81 2.84 -12.51
C PRO A 12 -3.88 1.63 -13.42
N LEU A 13 -2.91 1.51 -14.33
CA LEU A 13 -2.64 0.26 -15.04
C LEU A 13 -2.25 -0.76 -13.97
N VAL A 14 -3.26 -1.25 -13.25
CA VAL A 14 -3.20 -2.53 -12.58
C VAL A 14 -3.13 -3.49 -13.74
N HIS A 15 -1.92 -3.95 -14.04
CA HIS A 15 -1.78 -5.17 -14.81
C HIS A 15 -2.58 -6.21 -14.03
N GLN A 16 -3.79 -6.50 -14.54
CA GLN A 16 -4.56 -7.62 -14.04
C GLN A 16 -3.72 -8.84 -14.37
N ALA A 17 -3.27 -9.57 -13.35
CA ALA A 17 -2.41 -10.76 -13.47
C ALA A 17 -2.85 -11.72 -14.60
N ASP A 18 -4.16 -11.73 -14.88
CA ASP A 18 -4.80 -12.63 -15.83
C ASP A 18 -5.02 -12.04 -17.24
N ARG A 19 -4.63 -10.78 -17.49
CA ARG A 19 -4.68 -10.21 -18.84
C ARG A 19 -3.29 -10.30 -19.47
N PRO A 20 -3.11 -11.11 -20.54
CA PRO A 20 -1.83 -11.16 -21.23
C PRO A 20 -1.45 -9.76 -21.73
N ILE A 21 -0.18 -9.38 -21.54
CA ILE A 21 0.35 -8.13 -22.10
C ILE A 21 0.13 -8.21 -23.62
N PRO A 22 -0.53 -7.21 -24.25
CA PRO A 22 -0.85 -7.31 -25.67
C PRO A 22 0.42 -7.42 -26.52
N ASP A 23 0.45 -8.39 -27.43
CA ASP A 23 1.63 -8.67 -28.26
C ASP A 23 2.12 -7.45 -29.06
N TRP A 24 1.20 -6.57 -29.48
CA TRP A 24 1.54 -5.36 -30.23
C TRP A 24 2.45 -4.38 -29.46
N LEU A 25 2.53 -4.49 -28.13
CA LEU A 25 3.42 -3.65 -27.30
C LEU A 25 4.90 -3.92 -27.59
N PHE A 26 5.22 -5.12 -28.09
CA PHE A 26 6.60 -5.57 -28.34
C PHE A 26 6.99 -5.55 -29.83
N GLY A 27 6.18 -4.90 -30.68
CA GLY A 27 6.42 -4.80 -32.12
C GLY A 27 5.80 -5.95 -32.93
N PRO A 28 6.07 -6.03 -34.25
CA PRO A 28 5.37 -6.90 -35.18
C PRO A 28 5.54 -8.41 -34.92
N THR A 29 6.58 -8.79 -34.17
CA THR A 29 6.88 -10.17 -33.78
C THR A 29 6.35 -10.56 -32.39
N GLY A 30 5.77 -9.61 -31.64
CA GLY A 30 5.28 -9.84 -30.27
C GLY A 30 6.35 -10.34 -29.30
N VAL A 31 5.92 -10.96 -28.20
CA VAL A 31 6.82 -11.54 -27.18
C VAL A 31 7.73 -12.63 -27.78
N ALA A 32 7.29 -13.32 -28.84
CA ALA A 32 8.04 -14.38 -29.51
C ALA A 32 9.32 -13.90 -30.22
N GLY A 33 9.44 -12.60 -30.52
CA GLY A 33 10.64 -12.01 -31.10
C GLY A 33 11.69 -11.51 -30.10
N LEU A 34 11.37 -11.56 -28.79
CA LEU A 34 12.31 -11.16 -27.75
C LEU A 34 13.31 -12.29 -27.45
N PRO A 35 14.57 -11.99 -27.12
CA PRO A 35 15.49 -13.01 -26.60
C PRO A 35 14.90 -13.63 -25.32
N THR A 36 15.12 -14.93 -25.08
CA THR A 36 14.53 -15.69 -23.96
C THR A 36 14.76 -15.03 -22.58
N SER A 37 15.82 -14.26 -22.42
CA SER A 37 16.13 -13.45 -21.22
C SER A 37 15.16 -12.27 -20.99
N LEU A 38 14.41 -11.85 -22.01
CA LEU A 38 13.41 -10.79 -21.98
C LEU A 38 11.98 -11.33 -22.09
N HIS A 39 11.80 -12.66 -22.16
CA HIS A 39 10.48 -13.23 -21.96
C HIS A 39 10.03 -12.89 -20.54
N PRO A 40 8.80 -12.40 -20.33
CA PRO A 40 8.27 -12.22 -18.99
C PRO A 40 8.19 -13.60 -18.33
N THR A 41 9.19 -13.95 -17.51
CA THR A 41 9.04 -14.96 -16.45
C THR A 41 7.80 -14.57 -15.67
N GLN A 42 6.85 -15.50 -15.48
CA GLN A 42 5.56 -15.30 -14.81
C GLN A 42 5.55 -14.04 -13.93
N GLY A 43 4.91 -12.99 -14.45
CA GLY A 43 5.12 -11.63 -13.96
C GLY A 43 4.83 -11.53 -12.46
N VAL A 44 5.80 -11.04 -11.69
CA VAL A 44 5.56 -10.66 -10.30
C VAL A 44 4.71 -9.39 -10.32
N ASN A 45 3.48 -9.46 -9.82
CA ASN A 45 2.64 -8.29 -9.66
C ASN A 45 3.15 -7.46 -8.48
N VAL A 46 3.77 -6.33 -8.77
CA VAL A 46 4.26 -5.38 -7.76
C VAL A 46 3.31 -4.21 -7.67
N ALA A 47 2.70 -4.04 -6.49
CA ALA A 47 1.93 -2.84 -6.15
C ALA A 47 2.75 -1.93 -5.22
N VAL A 48 2.67 -0.62 -5.46
CA VAL A 48 3.39 0.39 -4.66
C VAL A 48 2.39 1.39 -4.09
N GLY A 49 2.52 1.68 -2.80
CA GLY A 49 1.78 2.74 -2.13
C GLY A 49 2.75 3.77 -1.55
N VAL A 50 2.44 5.05 -1.75
CA VAL A 50 3.22 6.19 -1.23
C VAL A 50 2.30 7.09 -0.43
N ASP A 51 2.80 7.59 0.69
CA ASP A 51 2.05 8.49 1.55
C ASP A 51 2.97 9.42 2.35
N ILE A 52 2.50 10.63 2.64
CA ILE A 52 3.21 11.65 3.41
C ILE A 52 2.28 12.27 4.45
N ILE A 53 2.74 12.34 5.70
CA ILE A 53 1.98 12.88 6.83
C ILE A 53 2.75 14.04 7.46
N GLU A 54 2.01 15.11 7.75
CA GLU A 54 2.47 16.17 8.63
C GLU A 54 2.41 15.71 10.09
N VAL A 55 3.53 15.79 10.81
CA VAL A 55 3.60 15.39 12.23
C VAL A 55 2.62 16.20 13.09
N GLU A 56 2.45 17.48 12.77
CA GLU A 56 1.57 18.39 13.52
C GLU A 56 0.09 18.03 13.35
N ARG A 57 -0.30 17.52 12.18
CA ARG A 57 -1.66 16.98 11.98
C ARG A 57 -1.93 15.81 12.93
N ILE A 58 -0.97 14.91 13.10
CA ILE A 58 -1.11 13.76 14.02
C ILE A 58 -1.10 14.22 15.48
N ARG A 59 -0.31 15.25 15.82
CA ARG A 59 -0.36 15.89 17.14
C ARG A 59 -1.78 16.37 17.46
N LYS A 60 -2.38 17.18 16.59
CA LYS A 60 -3.73 17.74 16.79
C LYS A 60 -4.80 16.65 16.93
N VAL A 61 -4.70 15.58 16.15
CA VAL A 61 -5.61 14.42 16.26
C VAL A 61 -5.43 13.70 17.60
N TYR A 62 -4.19 13.49 18.03
CA TYR A 62 -3.89 12.89 19.32
C TYR A 62 -4.36 13.77 20.49
N GLU A 63 -4.15 15.08 20.45
CA GLU A 63 -4.62 16.01 21.48
C GLU A 63 -6.15 16.02 21.58
N ARG A 64 -6.84 15.92 20.44
CA ARG A 64 -8.32 15.89 20.39
C ARG A 64 -8.93 14.58 20.88
N HIS A 65 -8.29 13.45 20.62
CA HIS A 65 -8.91 12.13 20.79
C HIS A 65 -8.17 11.19 21.76
N GLY A 66 -6.95 11.54 22.17
CA GLY A 66 -6.11 10.82 23.11
C GLY A 66 -6.02 9.33 22.83
N GLU A 67 -6.28 8.53 23.87
CA GLU A 67 -6.23 7.07 23.79
C GLU A 67 -7.19 6.46 22.78
N ARG A 68 -8.34 7.09 22.51
CA ARG A 68 -9.32 6.56 21.55
C ARG A 68 -8.73 6.48 20.16
N PHE A 69 -7.94 7.50 19.77
CA PHE A 69 -7.21 7.48 18.51
C PHE A 69 -6.17 6.36 18.50
N LEU A 70 -5.39 6.25 19.59
CA LEU A 70 -4.35 5.23 19.69
C LEU A 70 -4.91 3.80 19.56
N LYS A 71 -5.95 3.48 20.34
CA LYS A 71 -6.59 2.16 20.36
C LYS A 71 -7.29 1.79 19.05
N ARG A 72 -7.68 2.80 18.24
CA ARG A 72 -8.31 2.61 16.93
C ARG A 72 -7.28 2.32 15.84
N VAL A 73 -6.14 3.00 15.86
CA VAL A 73 -5.20 3.02 14.71
C VAL A 73 -4.00 2.10 14.91
N PHE A 74 -3.50 1.99 16.15
CA PHE A 74 -2.25 1.32 16.45
C PHE A 74 -2.47 0.07 17.31
N THR A 75 -1.58 -0.91 17.17
CA THR A 75 -1.45 -1.99 18.16
C THR A 75 -0.77 -1.47 19.41
N GLU A 76 -0.94 -2.18 20.52
CA GLU A 76 -0.29 -1.83 21.79
C GLU A 76 1.23 -1.82 21.66
N GLN A 77 1.79 -2.76 20.89
CA GLN A 77 3.21 -2.82 20.60
C GLN A 77 3.70 -1.58 19.82
N GLU A 78 2.93 -1.11 18.83
CA GLU A 78 3.26 0.11 18.07
C GLU A 78 3.28 1.36 18.96
N VAL A 79 2.30 1.47 19.87
CA VAL A 79 2.22 2.58 20.84
C VAL A 79 3.42 2.53 21.79
N ALA A 80 3.71 1.36 22.37
CA ALA A 80 4.84 1.17 23.27
C ALA A 80 6.18 1.52 22.59
N GLN A 81 6.40 1.04 21.36
CA GLN A 81 7.61 1.34 20.58
C GLN A 81 7.73 2.82 20.16
N SER A 82 6.60 3.53 20.09
CA SER A 82 6.59 4.96 19.82
C SER A 82 7.12 5.78 21.00
N ARG A 83 7.19 5.22 22.22
CA ARG A 83 7.77 5.85 23.42
C ARG A 83 7.25 7.28 23.64
N GLY A 84 5.94 7.49 23.43
CA GLY A 84 5.28 8.79 23.54
C GLY A 84 5.65 9.83 22.47
N LYS A 85 6.48 9.50 21.47
CA LYS A 85 6.88 10.45 20.42
C LYS A 85 5.84 10.51 19.30
N ILE A 86 5.20 11.67 19.14
CA ILE A 86 4.22 11.93 18.07
C ILE A 86 4.79 11.69 16.68
N SER A 87 6.05 12.06 16.42
CA SER A 87 6.71 11.82 15.12
C SER A 87 6.79 10.33 14.76
N ARG A 88 6.92 9.43 15.74
CA ARG A 88 6.93 7.98 15.51
C ARG A 88 5.54 7.42 15.19
N LEU A 89 4.50 7.99 15.81
CA LEU A 89 3.10 7.67 15.49
C LEU A 89 2.76 8.17 14.09
N ALA A 90 3.23 9.38 13.72
CA ALA A 90 3.04 9.95 12.40
C ALA A 90 3.68 9.10 11.29
N GLY A 91 4.93 8.67 11.48
CA GLY A 91 5.58 7.76 10.53
C GLY A 91 4.83 6.43 10.37
N ARG A 92 4.31 5.86 11.46
CA ARG A 92 3.50 4.62 11.40
C ARG A 92 2.18 4.83 10.69
N PHE A 93 1.54 5.98 10.91
CA PHE A 93 0.31 6.34 10.22
C PHE A 93 0.53 6.38 8.71
N ALA A 94 1.60 7.06 8.25
CA ALA A 94 1.97 7.11 6.83
C ALA A 94 2.26 5.71 6.26
N VAL A 95 2.97 4.85 6.99
CA VAL A 95 3.22 3.47 6.55
C VAL A 95 1.92 2.68 6.40
N LYS A 96 0.98 2.81 7.33
CA LYS A 96 -0.33 2.12 7.25
C LYS A 96 -1.16 2.60 6.05
N GLU A 97 -1.17 3.90 5.79
CA GLU A 97 -1.82 4.47 4.60
C GLU A 97 -1.16 3.98 3.30
N ALA A 98 0.18 3.96 3.24
CA ALA A 98 0.93 3.42 2.11
C ALA A 98 0.60 1.94 1.86
N ILE A 99 0.55 1.11 2.90
CA ILE A 99 0.14 -0.31 2.77
C ILE A 99 -1.30 -0.41 2.25
N SER A 100 -2.22 0.38 2.80
CA SER A 100 -3.62 0.37 2.39
C SER A 100 -3.82 0.71 0.91
N LYS A 101 -3.00 1.64 0.38
CA LYS A 101 -2.96 1.97 -1.05
C LYS A 101 -2.37 0.83 -1.88
N ALA A 102 -1.26 0.23 -1.42
CA ALA A 102 -0.64 -0.90 -2.12
C ALA A 102 -1.57 -2.12 -2.22
N LEU A 103 -2.41 -2.36 -1.20
CA LEU A 103 -3.40 -3.44 -1.21
C LEU A 103 -4.62 -3.14 -2.11
N GLY A 104 -4.76 -1.92 -2.62
CA GLY A 104 -5.85 -1.52 -3.53
C GLY A 104 -7.23 -1.40 -2.88
N THR A 105 -7.36 -1.51 -1.55
CA THR A 105 -8.66 -1.52 -0.86
C THR A 105 -9.05 -0.15 -0.30
N GLY A 106 -8.08 0.74 -0.11
CA GLY A 106 -8.21 1.86 0.83
C GLY A 106 -8.53 1.36 2.26
N ILE A 107 -8.78 2.31 3.18
CA ILE A 107 -8.93 2.03 4.62
C ILE A 107 -10.30 1.38 4.94
N ARG A 108 -11.20 1.29 3.96
CA ARG A 108 -12.54 0.70 4.15
C ARG A 108 -12.53 -0.83 4.07
N GLY A 109 -11.55 -1.43 3.39
CA GLY A 109 -11.46 -2.89 3.21
C GLY A 109 -10.49 -3.59 4.17
N VAL A 110 -9.65 -2.84 4.87
CA VAL A 110 -8.61 -3.36 5.77
C VAL A 110 -8.55 -2.50 7.03
N GLY A 111 -8.57 -3.14 8.20
CA GLY A 111 -8.52 -2.44 9.48
C GLY A 111 -7.13 -1.86 9.76
N TRP A 112 -7.07 -0.69 10.39
CA TRP A 112 -5.80 -0.04 10.77
C TRP A 112 -4.85 -0.93 11.58
N ARG A 113 -5.40 -1.73 12.51
CA ARG A 113 -4.64 -2.64 13.37
C ARG A 113 -4.31 -3.97 12.69
N GLU A 114 -4.88 -4.24 11.52
CA GLU A 114 -4.50 -5.40 10.71
C GLU A 114 -3.18 -5.16 9.96
N MET A 115 -2.73 -3.92 9.86
CA MET A 115 -1.45 -3.53 9.25
C MET A 115 -0.50 -3.07 10.36
N GLU A 116 0.34 -3.96 10.88
CA GLU A 116 1.21 -3.67 12.01
C GLU A 116 2.64 -3.35 11.56
N VAL A 117 3.17 -2.21 12.02
CA VAL A 117 4.57 -1.82 11.78
C VAL A 117 5.44 -2.32 12.92
N VAL A 118 6.30 -3.30 12.63
CA VAL A 118 7.19 -3.94 13.60
C VAL A 118 8.65 -3.60 13.29
N HIS A 119 9.50 -3.63 14.33
CA HIS A 119 10.95 -3.53 14.16
C HIS A 119 11.55 -4.91 14.44
N LEU A 120 12.28 -5.46 13.47
CA LEU A 120 13.04 -6.68 13.69
C LEU A 120 14.23 -6.40 14.62
N ARG A 121 14.85 -7.46 15.15
CA ARG A 121 16.06 -7.34 16.00
C ARG A 121 17.19 -6.57 15.30
N SER A 122 17.25 -6.61 13.98
CA SER A 122 18.20 -5.85 13.15
C SER A 122 17.90 -4.34 13.07
N GLY A 123 16.79 -3.86 13.63
CA GLY A 123 16.34 -2.47 13.53
C GLY A 123 15.58 -2.14 12.24
N ARG A 124 15.52 -3.08 11.27
CA ARG A 124 14.79 -2.88 10.01
C ARG A 124 13.29 -2.75 10.26
N PRO A 125 12.63 -1.68 9.79
CA PRO A 125 11.17 -1.59 9.84
C PRO A 125 10.59 -2.66 8.92
N SER A 126 9.61 -3.40 9.42
CA SER A 126 8.93 -4.48 8.71
C SER A 126 7.43 -4.39 8.96
N VAL A 127 6.65 -5.04 8.11
CA VAL A 127 5.18 -5.03 8.20
C VAL A 127 4.70 -6.44 8.51
N ARG A 128 3.78 -6.54 9.46
CA ARG A 128 3.03 -7.77 9.73
C ARG A 128 1.57 -7.52 9.42
N LEU A 129 1.02 -8.32 8.50
CA LEU A 129 -0.38 -8.25 8.10
C LEU A 129 -1.19 -9.32 8.81
N HIS A 130 -2.39 -8.95 9.23
CA HIS A 130 -3.36 -9.80 9.93
C HIS A 130 -4.69 -9.79 9.20
N GLY A 131 -5.60 -10.70 9.57
CA GLY A 131 -7.01 -10.65 9.16
C GLY A 131 -7.22 -10.42 7.66
N ASN A 132 -8.04 -9.41 7.33
CA ASN A 132 -8.36 -9.09 5.94
C ASN A 132 -7.17 -8.48 5.18
N ALA A 133 -6.27 -7.75 5.85
CA ALA A 133 -5.03 -7.24 5.23
C ALA A 133 -4.19 -8.39 4.64
N LYS A 134 -4.02 -9.46 5.42
CA LYS A 134 -3.25 -10.64 5.01
C LYS A 134 -3.92 -11.34 3.83
N LYS A 135 -5.23 -11.62 3.93
CA LYS A 135 -6.00 -12.26 2.84
C LYS A 135 -5.90 -11.46 1.53
N ARG A 136 -5.96 -10.13 1.62
CA ARG A 136 -5.81 -9.27 0.45
C ARG A 136 -4.43 -9.35 -0.16
N ALA A 137 -3.38 -9.35 0.66
CA ALA A 137 -2.00 -9.50 0.18
C ALA A 137 -1.79 -10.82 -0.56
N GLU A 138 -2.42 -11.90 -0.10
CA GLU A 138 -2.34 -13.24 -0.71
C GLU A 138 -3.07 -13.34 -2.07
N ILE A 139 -4.04 -12.47 -2.37
CA ILE A 139 -4.72 -12.45 -3.69
C ILE A 139 -3.80 -11.94 -4.79
N TRP A 140 -2.80 -11.14 -4.44
CA TRP A 140 -1.85 -10.55 -5.39
C TRP A 140 -0.60 -11.41 -5.63
N VAL A 141 -0.46 -12.51 -4.88
CA VAL A 141 0.64 -13.49 -4.98
C VAL A 141 0.16 -14.71 -5.75
#